data_AF-C2BHP5-F1
#
_entry.id   AF-C2BHP5-F1
#
_cell.length_a   1.000
_cell.length_b   1.000
_cell.length_c   1.000
_cell.angle_alpha   90.00
_cell.angle_beta   90.00
_cell.angle_gamma   90.00
#
_symmetry.space_group_name_H-M   'P 1'
#
loop_
_entity.id
_entity.type
_entity.pdbx_description
1 polymer ?
#
loop_
_entity_poly.entity_id
_entity_poly.type
_entity_poly.pdbx_seq_one_letter_code
_entity_poly.pdbx_strand_id
1 'polypeptide(L)'
;MDNEKGKKLIRVELILLVVQALASFFGNFIHQRFMSDGATITIKKFNFISPMTWGYGNFFPILFLASLLVAGIIMANAMRKNSHLEDKLSSNIVIFGGILFLMVPLIINVQQINIGLILMVTIQFIIFSINMVRTRN
;
A
#
# COMPACT_ATOMS: atom_id res chain seq x y z
N MET A 1 7.38 -31.15 -0.59
CA MET A 1 6.15 -30.57 -1.19
C MET A 1 5.85 -29.15 -0.68
N ASP A 2 6.49 -28.67 0.40
CA ASP A 2 6.23 -27.33 0.99
C ASP A 2 6.88 -26.15 0.27
N ASN A 3 8.02 -26.35 -0.39
CA ASN A 3 8.77 -25.24 -1.01
C ASN A 3 8.04 -24.63 -2.23
N GLU A 4 7.25 -25.44 -2.95
CA GLU A 4 6.58 -24.98 -4.18
C GLU A 4 5.34 -24.13 -3.90
N LYS A 5 4.54 -24.53 -2.89
CA LYS A 5 3.37 -23.77 -2.44
C LYS A 5 3.79 -22.42 -1.85
N GLY A 6 4.80 -22.39 -0.99
CA GLY A 6 5.34 -21.15 -0.42
C GLY A 6 5.85 -20.18 -1.49
N LYS A 7 6.62 -20.68 -2.46
CA LYS A 7 7.09 -19.86 -3.60
C LYS A 7 5.94 -19.34 -4.48
N LYS A 8 4.85 -20.10 -4.65
CA LYS A 8 3.67 -19.64 -5.39
C LYS A 8 2.97 -18.50 -4.66
N LEU A 9 2.82 -18.59 -3.33
CA LEU A 9 2.23 -17.51 -2.53
C LEU A 9 3.05 -16.22 -2.62
N ILE A 10 4.39 -16.31 -2.54
CA ILE A 10 5.26 -15.14 -2.67
C ILE A 10 5.11 -14.44 -4.03
N ARG A 11 4.96 -15.21 -5.12
CA ARG A 11 4.69 -14.61 -6.44
C ARG A 11 3.37 -13.86 -6.48
N VAL A 12 2.33 -14.41 -5.85
CA VAL A 12 1.02 -13.73 -5.77
C VAL A 12 1.16 -12.43 -4.97
N GLU A 13 1.86 -12.44 -3.84
CA GLU A 13 2.12 -11.24 -3.04
C GLU A 13 2.89 -10.16 -3.83
N LEU A 14 3.91 -10.55 -4.60
CA LEU A 14 4.66 -9.64 -5.47
C LEU A 14 3.77 -9.02 -6.56
N ILE A 15 2.90 -9.81 -7.19
CA ILE A 15 1.92 -9.30 -8.17
C ILE A 15 0.99 -8.29 -7.50
N LEU A 16 0.48 -8.60 -6.30
CA LEU A 16 -0.40 -7.72 -5.55
C LEU A 16 0.30 -6.41 -5.16
N LEU A 17 1.58 -6.44 -4.80
CA LEU A 17 2.39 -5.23 -4.55
C LEU A 17 2.47 -4.34 -5.80
N VAL A 18 2.64 -4.93 -6.99
CA VAL A 18 2.63 -4.18 -8.26
C VAL A 18 1.26 -3.58 -8.53
N VAL A 19 0.18 -4.34 -8.33
CA VAL A 19 -1.20 -3.83 -8.49
C VAL A 19 -1.46 -2.68 -7.52
N GLN A 20 -0.97 -2.77 -6.29
CA GLN A 20 -1.11 -1.71 -5.29
C GLN A 20 -0.33 -0.45 -5.67
N ALA A 21 0.89 -0.60 -6.18
CA ALA A 21 1.65 0.52 -6.73
C ALA A 21 0.86 1.19 -7.88
N LEU A 22 0.36 0.42 -8.85
CA LEU A 22 -0.46 0.94 -9.94
C LEU A 22 -1.74 1.65 -9.44
N ALA A 23 -2.41 1.08 -8.44
CA ALA A 23 -3.59 1.70 -7.81
C ALA A 23 -3.25 3.06 -7.16
N SER A 24 -2.06 3.20 -6.58
CA SER A 24 -1.61 4.48 -6.02
C SER A 24 -1.35 5.58 -7.07
N PHE A 25 -0.95 5.19 -8.30
CA PHE A 25 -0.70 6.11 -9.41
C PHE A 25 -1.98 6.44 -10.21
N PHE A 26 -2.78 5.42 -10.54
CA PHE A 26 -3.90 5.52 -11.48
C PHE A 26 -5.28 5.53 -10.80
N GLY A 27 -5.39 4.98 -9.59
CA GLY A 27 -6.68 4.71 -8.94
C GLY A 27 -7.32 5.90 -8.22
N ASN A 28 -6.66 7.06 -8.17
CA ASN A 28 -7.10 8.15 -7.29
C ASN A 28 -7.66 9.35 -8.03
N PHE A 29 -8.96 9.57 -7.81
CA PHE A 29 -9.67 10.82 -8.08
C PHE A 29 -10.09 11.42 -6.74
N ILE A 30 -9.15 11.99 -6.02
CA ILE A 30 -9.47 12.76 -4.81
C ILE A 30 -10.15 14.02 -5.29
N HIS A 31 -11.45 14.14 -5.03
CA HIS A 31 -12.25 15.29 -5.41
C HIS A 31 -12.08 16.34 -4.32
N GLN A 32 -11.09 17.21 -4.47
CA GLN A 32 -10.90 18.32 -3.53
C GLN A 32 -11.70 19.53 -4.04
N ARG A 33 -12.58 20.06 -3.18
CA ARG A 33 -13.36 21.26 -3.46
C ARG A 33 -12.49 22.48 -3.19
N PHE A 34 -12.16 23.24 -4.24
CA PHE A 34 -11.56 24.56 -4.10
C PHE A 34 -12.68 25.60 -4.20
N MET A 35 -12.86 26.41 -3.17
CA MET A 35 -13.58 27.68 -3.30
C MET A 35 -12.57 28.74 -3.73
N SER A 36 -12.76 29.32 -4.90
CA SER A 36 -12.11 30.57 -5.27
C SER A 36 -13.00 31.74 -4.85
N ASP A 37 -12.39 32.90 -4.59
CA ASP A 37 -13.08 34.17 -4.33
C ASP A 37 -14.08 34.43 -5.48
N GLY A 38 -15.38 34.20 -5.24
CA GLY A 38 -16.43 34.25 -6.26
C GLY A 38 -17.43 33.08 -6.28
N ALA A 39 -17.42 32.18 -5.29
CA ALA A 39 -18.40 31.09 -5.11
C ALA A 39 -18.40 29.97 -6.18
N THR A 40 -17.38 29.89 -7.02
CA THR A 40 -17.18 28.74 -7.93
C THR A 40 -16.46 27.59 -7.22
N ILE A 41 -17.16 26.46 -7.05
CA ILE A 41 -16.57 25.22 -6.54
C ILE A 41 -15.85 24.51 -7.70
N THR A 42 -14.52 24.59 -7.74
CA THR A 42 -13.73 23.81 -8.69
C THR A 42 -13.39 22.47 -8.06
N ILE A 43 -13.80 21.37 -8.71
CA ILE A 43 -13.44 20.01 -8.27
C ILE A 43 -12.22 19.56 -9.08
N LYS A 44 -11.05 19.50 -8.43
CA LYS A 44 -9.84 18.94 -9.05
C LYS A 44 -9.63 17.51 -8.57
N LYS A 45 -9.03 16.71 -9.45
CA LYS A 45 -8.74 15.29 -9.25
C LYS A 45 -7.24 15.11 -8.96
N PHE A 46 -6.91 14.53 -7.81
CA PHE A 46 -5.52 14.21 -7.46
C PHE A 46 -5.32 12.71 -7.25
N ASN A 47 -4.14 12.22 -7.63
CA ASN A 47 -3.71 10.85 -7.35
C ASN A 47 -3.15 10.71 -5.92
N PHE A 48 -2.96 9.48 -5.41
CA PHE A 48 -2.46 9.27 -4.03
C PHE A 48 -1.10 9.88 -3.81
N ILE A 49 -0.29 9.87 -4.87
CA ILE A 49 1.10 10.30 -4.83
C ILE A 49 1.23 11.82 -4.93
N SER A 50 0.14 12.52 -5.25
CA SER A 50 0.14 13.97 -5.31
C SER A 50 0.40 14.56 -3.92
N PRO A 51 1.31 15.53 -3.78
CA PRO A 51 1.50 16.25 -2.52
C PRO A 51 0.22 16.96 -2.03
N MET A 52 -0.65 17.36 -2.97
CA MET A 52 -1.90 18.06 -2.68
C MET A 52 -2.89 17.19 -1.91
N THR A 53 -2.80 15.87 -2.08
CA THR A 53 -3.60 14.86 -1.38
C THR A 53 -3.42 14.88 0.15
N TRP A 54 -2.24 15.29 0.62
CA TRP A 54 -1.81 15.02 1.99
C TRP A 54 -1.73 16.24 2.89
N GLY A 55 -1.86 17.46 2.35
CA GLY A 55 -1.70 18.70 3.13
C GLY A 55 -0.29 18.93 3.73
N TYR A 56 0.56 17.89 3.78
CA TYR A 56 1.89 17.85 4.40
C TYR A 56 3.03 17.57 3.39
N GLY A 57 2.84 17.93 2.12
CA GLY A 57 3.86 17.79 1.08
C GLY A 57 4.14 16.35 0.64
N ASN A 58 5.18 16.16 -0.19
CA ASN A 58 5.49 14.90 -0.88
C ASN A 58 5.92 13.73 0.04
N PHE A 59 6.12 13.97 1.34
CA PHE A 59 6.72 12.99 2.25
C PHE A 59 5.89 11.71 2.38
N PHE A 60 4.57 11.84 2.50
CA PHE A 60 3.70 10.70 2.73
C PHE A 60 3.64 9.73 1.53
N PRO A 61 3.43 10.21 0.28
CA PRO A 61 3.60 9.40 -0.92
C PRO A 61 4.94 8.66 -1.03
N ILE A 62 6.04 9.35 -0.72
CA ILE A 62 7.39 8.80 -0.84
C ILE A 62 7.60 7.67 0.16
N LEU A 63 7.17 7.87 1.41
CA LEU A 63 7.25 6.85 2.45
C LEU A 63 6.41 5.61 2.10
N PHE A 64 5.23 5.80 1.51
CA PHE A 64 4.42 4.67 1.04
C PHE A 64 5.13 3.87 -0.06
N LEU A 65 5.66 4.55 -1.09
CA LEU A 65 6.40 3.87 -2.17
C LEU A 65 7.66 3.16 -1.64
N ALA A 66 8.39 3.79 -0.71
CA ALA A 66 9.54 3.18 -0.06
C ALA A 66 9.13 1.91 0.71
N SER A 67 7.99 1.93 1.41
CA SER A 67 7.48 0.75 2.13
C SER A 67 7.15 -0.42 1.21
N LEU A 68 6.55 -0.16 0.03
CA LEU A 68 6.27 -1.18 -0.98
C LEU A 68 7.57 -1.78 -1.53
N LEU A 69 8.58 -0.93 -1.75
CA LEU A 69 9.88 -1.36 -2.29
C LEU A 69 10.62 -2.24 -1.27
N VAL A 70 10.62 -1.85 0.01
CA VAL A 70 11.17 -2.68 1.10
C VAL A 70 10.44 -4.02 1.22
N ALA A 71 9.09 -4.02 1.14
CA ALA A 71 8.31 -5.26 1.15
C ALA A 71 8.70 -6.19 -0.02
N GLY A 72 8.85 -5.63 -1.23
CA GLY A 72 9.28 -6.38 -2.41
C GLY A 72 10.68 -6.98 -2.26
N ILE A 73 11.64 -6.25 -1.69
CA ILE A 73 13.00 -6.76 -1.41
C ILE A 73 12.96 -7.91 -0.41
N ILE A 74 12.21 -7.78 0.69
CA ILE A 74 12.08 -8.83 1.71
C ILE A 74 11.48 -10.09 1.08
N MET A 75 10.42 -9.95 0.28
CA MET A 75 9.80 -11.08 -0.42
C MET A 75 10.74 -11.74 -1.43
N ALA A 76 11.51 -10.95 -2.19
CA ALA A 76 12.49 -11.46 -3.15
C ALA A 76 13.65 -12.20 -2.44
N ASN A 77 14.09 -11.71 -1.29
CA ASN A 77 15.09 -12.37 -0.46
C ASN A 77 14.56 -13.67 0.14
N ALA A 78 13.30 -13.68 0.60
CA ALA A 78 12.63 -14.89 1.09
C ALA A 78 12.45 -15.96 0.00
N MET A 79 12.50 -15.61 -1.29
CA MET A 79 12.56 -16.61 -2.37
C MET A 79 13.96 -17.22 -2.57
N ARG A 80 15.02 -16.48 -2.22
CA ARG A 80 16.43 -16.88 -2.41
C ARG A 80 16.99 -17.64 -1.22
N LYS A 81 16.64 -17.25 0.01
CA LYS A 81 17.13 -17.87 1.25
C LYS A 81 16.08 -18.81 1.84
N ASN A 82 16.53 -19.98 2.32
CA ASN A 82 15.73 -20.90 3.15
C ASN A 82 15.68 -20.47 4.64
N SER A 83 16.20 -19.29 5.01
CA SER A 83 16.19 -18.83 6.41
C SER A 83 14.86 -18.19 6.75
N HIS A 84 13.99 -18.96 7.39
CA HIS A 84 12.59 -18.60 7.53
C HIS A 84 12.27 -17.63 8.68
N LEU A 85 13.05 -17.53 9.77
CA LEU A 85 12.57 -16.84 10.98
C LEU A 85 12.64 -15.29 10.93
N GLU A 86 13.79 -14.71 10.61
CA GLU A 86 13.97 -13.25 10.59
C GLU A 86 13.24 -12.58 9.42
N ASP A 87 13.20 -13.25 8.26
CA ASP A 87 12.47 -12.79 7.08
C ASP A 87 10.94 -12.83 7.31
N LYS A 88 10.43 -13.81 8.10
CA LYS A 88 9.01 -13.90 8.49
C LYS A 88 8.59 -12.70 9.36
N LEU A 89 9.37 -12.37 10.39
CA LEU A 89 9.07 -11.24 11.30
C LEU A 89 9.12 -9.91 10.54
N SER A 90 10.18 -9.70 9.76
CA SER A 90 10.38 -8.47 8.98
C SER A 90 9.26 -8.25 7.95
N SER A 91 8.85 -9.31 7.25
CA SER A 91 7.72 -9.27 6.31
C SER A 91 6.41 -8.89 6.99
N ASN A 92 6.11 -9.49 8.15
CA ASN A 92 4.89 -9.19 8.90
C ASN A 92 4.84 -7.72 9.36
N ILE A 93 5.95 -7.21 9.90
CA ILE A 93 6.04 -5.82 10.38
C ILE A 93 5.84 -4.84 9.23
N VAL A 94 6.52 -5.04 8.10
CA VAL A 94 6.43 -4.11 6.95
C VAL A 94 5.03 -4.13 6.34
N ILE A 95 4.42 -5.32 6.17
CA ILE A 95 3.09 -5.42 5.55
C ILE A 95 2.00 -4.88 6.50
N PHE A 96 2.08 -5.17 7.80
CA PHE A 96 1.14 -4.60 8.77
C PHE A 96 1.31 -3.09 8.91
N GLY A 97 2.56 -2.61 8.92
CA GLY A 97 2.88 -1.18 8.89
C GLY A 97 2.25 -0.48 7.67
N GLY A 98 2.25 -1.13 6.51
CA GLY A 98 1.58 -0.62 5.31
C GLY A 98 0.06 -0.46 5.47
N ILE A 99 -0.62 -1.35 6.22
CA ILE A 99 -2.06 -1.20 6.53
C ILE A 99 -2.27 0.04 7.39
N LEU A 100 -1.49 0.18 8.48
CA LEU A 100 -1.57 1.34 9.36
C LEU A 100 -1.33 2.63 8.58
N PHE A 101 -0.34 2.62 7.69
CA PHE A 101 0.01 3.76 6.84
C PHE A 101 -1.15 4.16 5.92
N LEU A 102 -1.82 3.21 5.27
CA LEU A 102 -2.99 3.48 4.44
C LEU A 102 -4.23 3.91 5.24
N MET A 103 -4.30 3.58 6.53
CA MET A 103 -5.40 3.99 7.42
C MET A 103 -5.24 5.42 7.95
N VAL A 104 -4.01 5.92 8.08
CA VAL A 104 -3.74 7.31 8.53
C VAL A 104 -4.66 8.33 7.85
N PRO A 105 -4.71 8.47 6.50
CA PRO A 105 -5.58 9.46 5.84
C PRO A 105 -7.07 9.32 6.14
N LEU A 106 -7.56 8.10 6.38
CA LEU A 106 -8.94 7.84 6.75
C LEU A 106 -9.23 8.32 8.17
N ILE A 107 -8.28 8.15 9.09
CA ILE A 107 -8.40 8.50 10.51
C ILE A 107 -8.29 10.03 10.70
N ILE A 108 -7.35 10.68 10.03
CA ILE A 108 -7.14 12.13 10.16
C ILE A 108 -8.15 12.97 9.38
N ASN A 109 -9.12 12.32 8.70
CA ASN A 109 -10.19 12.95 7.94
C ASN A 109 -9.70 13.97 6.88
N VAL A 110 -8.42 13.86 6.47
CA VAL A 110 -7.78 14.72 5.46
C VAL A 110 -8.32 14.41 4.07
N GLN A 111 -8.93 13.23 3.89
CA GLN A 111 -9.53 12.82 2.63
C GLN A 111 -10.98 12.39 2.80
N GLN A 112 -11.86 12.87 1.91
CA GLN A 112 -13.15 12.23 1.67
C GLN A 112 -12.90 10.82 1.11
N ILE A 113 -13.72 9.85 1.52
CA ILE A 113 -13.57 8.42 1.18
C ILE A 113 -13.28 8.25 -0.32
N ASN A 114 -12.08 7.76 -0.61
CA ASN A 114 -11.60 7.57 -1.97
C ASN A 114 -11.59 6.08 -2.32
N ILE A 115 -12.22 5.74 -3.44
CA ILE A 115 -12.31 4.37 -3.95
C ILE A 115 -10.92 3.75 -4.17
N GLY A 116 -9.95 4.53 -4.66
CA GLY A 116 -8.59 4.03 -4.82
C GLY A 116 -7.88 3.76 -3.49
N LEU A 117 -8.17 4.54 -2.45
CA LEU A 117 -7.67 4.28 -1.10
C LEU A 117 -8.28 3.01 -0.50
N ILE A 118 -9.60 2.81 -0.66
CA ILE A 118 -10.28 1.58 -0.25
C ILE A 118 -9.67 0.37 -0.97
N LEU A 119 -9.42 0.48 -2.28
CA LEU A 119 -8.80 -0.58 -3.07
C LEU A 119 -7.40 -0.92 -2.56
N MET A 120 -6.56 0.09 -2.31
CA MET A 120 -5.20 -0.13 -1.77
C MET A 120 -5.24 -0.79 -0.39
N VAL A 121 -6.13 -0.34 0.51
CA VAL A 121 -6.33 -0.97 1.82
C VAL A 121 -6.72 -2.43 1.67
N THR A 122 -7.64 -2.73 0.76
CA THR A 122 -8.12 -4.09 0.51
C THR A 122 -6.99 -4.97 -0.01
N ILE A 123 -6.21 -4.49 -0.98
CA ILE A 123 -5.05 -5.23 -1.52
C ILE A 123 -4.02 -5.48 -0.42
N GLN A 124 -3.70 -4.47 0.38
CA GLN A 124 -2.74 -4.60 1.48
C GLN A 124 -3.22 -5.62 2.52
N PHE A 125 -4.52 -5.67 2.81
CA PHE A 125 -5.11 -6.67 3.71
C PHE A 125 -5.03 -8.10 3.14
N ILE A 126 -5.23 -8.26 1.83
CA ILE A 126 -5.06 -9.55 1.16
C ILE A 126 -3.60 -10.00 1.23
N ILE A 127 -2.65 -9.11 0.94
CA ILE A 127 -1.20 -9.40 1.06
C ILE A 127 -0.88 -9.82 2.50
N PHE A 128 -1.38 -9.10 3.50
CA PHE A 128 -1.20 -9.45 4.90
C PHE A 128 -1.75 -10.84 5.23
N SER A 129 -2.96 -11.15 4.77
CA SER A 129 -3.62 -12.43 5.02
C SER A 129 -2.82 -13.60 4.41
N ILE A 130 -2.36 -13.44 3.16
CA ILE A 130 -1.52 -14.44 2.48
C ILE A 130 -0.19 -14.61 3.24
N ASN A 131 0.42 -13.51 3.67
CA ASN A 131 1.68 -13.55 4.39
C ASN A 131 1.54 -14.26 5.74
N MET A 132 0.44 -14.03 6.47
CA MET A 132 0.14 -14.73 7.72
C MET A 132 -0.03 -16.24 7.51
N VAL A 133 -0.70 -16.67 6.43
CA VAL A 133 -0.81 -18.10 6.07
C VAL A 133 0.56 -18.69 5.73
N ARG A 134 1.39 -17.97 4.98
CA ARG A 134 2.74 -18.39 4.61
C ARG A 134 3.67 -18.51 5.83
N THR A 135 3.59 -17.58 6.77
CA THR A 135 4.50 -17.52 7.91
C THR A 135 4.16 -18.52 9.02
N ARG A 136 2.90 -18.96 9.11
CA ARG A 136 2.40 -19.94 10.10
C ARG A 136 2.73 -21.40 9.76
N ASN A 137 2.91 -21.71 8.47
CA ASN A 137 3.41 -23.01 7.99
C ASN A 137 4.94 -23.03 7.93
#